data_AF-W1V6U7-F1
#
_entry.id   AF-W1V6U7-F1
#
_cell.length_a   1.000
_cell.length_b   1.000
_cell.length_c   1.000
_cell.angle_alpha   90.00
_cell.angle_beta   90.00
_cell.angle_gamma   90.00
#
_symmetry.space_group_name_H-M   'P 1'
#
loop_
_entity.id
_entity.type
_entity.pdbx_description
1 polymer ?
#
loop_
_entity_poly.entity_id
_entity_poly.type
_entity_poly.pdbx_seq_one_letter_code
_entity_poly.pdbx_strand_id
1 'polypeptide(L)'
;FKSVKNERVINLAKYLEANHINVYSPRSDMFFERNEIKIALGIMMLLFPMYVQGLEQNTYQFLRPELKAYYISCIKLATSFLNKPEHLSFKKWIYNHGNAHISLEGSTDYTYSGLLYQMFEYEPFKSILSIDLTAGVVDVRPARNLALLSQVIGKYEYLHKIDVLSTKSINKNTEILFNLYIRLLYEGGISEYEDDAEYAPSGCVS
;
A
#
# COMPACT_ATOMS: atom_id res chain seq x y z
N PHE A 1 -14.13 11.46 -16.20
CA PHE A 1 -15.08 11.31 -15.08
C PHE A 1 -14.71 12.21 -13.89
N LYS A 2 -15.57 13.15 -13.46
CA LYS A 2 -15.20 14.21 -12.48
C LYS A 2 -15.78 14.06 -11.07
N SER A 3 -16.41 12.93 -10.73
CA SER A 3 -16.85 12.65 -9.36
C SER A 3 -17.05 11.14 -9.16
N VAL A 4 -16.14 10.53 -8.40
CA VAL A 4 -16.01 9.07 -8.21
C VAL A 4 -16.96 8.49 -7.16
N LYS A 5 -17.60 9.34 -6.35
CA LYS A 5 -18.28 8.90 -5.13
C LYS A 5 -19.73 8.46 -5.34
N ASN A 6 -20.18 8.27 -6.59
CA ASN A 6 -21.55 7.86 -6.88
C ASN A 6 -21.62 6.34 -6.97
N GLU A 7 -22.40 5.69 -6.10
CA GLU A 7 -22.59 4.22 -6.06
C GLU A 7 -22.97 3.64 -7.42
N ARG A 8 -23.66 4.41 -8.27
CA ARG A 8 -24.04 3.99 -9.63
C ARG A 8 -22.82 3.79 -10.54
N VAL A 9 -21.77 4.61 -10.37
CA VAL A 9 -20.54 4.53 -11.16
C VAL A 9 -19.69 3.34 -10.73
N ILE A 10 -19.64 3.05 -9.43
CA ILE A 10 -18.95 1.88 -8.86
C ILE A 10 -19.63 0.58 -9.31
N ASN A 11 -20.97 0.54 -9.26
CA ASN A 11 -21.72 -0.63 -9.70
C ASN A 11 -21.62 -0.86 -11.21
N LEU A 12 -21.56 0.22 -12.00
CA LEU A 12 -21.34 0.13 -13.44
C LEU A 12 -19.93 -0.38 -13.78
N ALA A 13 -18.91 0.10 -13.06
CA ALA A 13 -17.53 -0.39 -13.23
C ALA A 13 -17.43 -1.89 -12.90
N LYS A 14 -18.00 -2.32 -11.77
CA LYS A 14 -18.05 -3.75 -11.38
C LYS A 14 -18.81 -4.61 -12.37
N TYR A 15 -19.93 -4.11 -12.90
CA TYR A 15 -20.73 -4.82 -13.91
C TYR A 15 -19.95 -5.02 -15.22
N LEU A 16 -19.23 -4.00 -15.67
CA LEU A 16 -18.45 -4.05 -16.90
C LEU A 16 -17.19 -4.94 -16.73
N GLU A 17 -16.50 -4.87 -15.59
CA GLU A 17 -15.39 -5.78 -15.26
C GLU A 17 -15.84 -7.25 -15.22
N ALA A 18 -17.02 -7.53 -14.66
CA ALA A 18 -17.62 -8.87 -14.64
C ALA A 18 -17.99 -9.39 -16.04
N ASN A 19 -18.09 -8.50 -17.03
CA ASN A 19 -18.35 -8.84 -18.44
C ASN A 19 -17.08 -8.69 -19.31
N HIS A 20 -15.89 -8.74 -18.71
CA HIS A 20 -14.59 -8.62 -19.39
C HIS A 20 -14.34 -7.28 -20.11
N ILE A 21 -15.04 -6.22 -19.73
CA ILE A 21 -14.83 -4.86 -20.23
C ILE A 21 -14.07 -4.07 -19.16
N ASN A 22 -12.82 -3.71 -19.45
CA ASN A 22 -12.00 -2.90 -18.54
C ASN A 22 -12.59 -1.48 -18.42
N VAL A 23 -12.96 -1.07 -17.20
CA VAL A 23 -13.47 0.28 -16.92
C VAL A 23 -12.43 1.10 -16.20
N TYR A 24 -12.18 2.30 -16.71
CA TYR A 24 -11.30 3.26 -16.09
C TYR A 24 -12.10 4.31 -15.32
N SER A 25 -12.09 4.21 -13.99
CA SER A 25 -12.69 5.19 -13.08
C SER A 25 -11.60 6.01 -12.36
N PRO A 26 -11.93 7.14 -11.70
CA PRO A 26 -10.95 8.09 -11.17
C PRO A 26 -9.96 7.52 -10.12
N ARG A 27 -8.91 6.88 -10.64
CA ARG A 27 -7.51 6.72 -10.26
C ARG A 27 -7.12 6.41 -8.79
N SER A 28 -7.49 7.18 -7.76
CA SER A 28 -7.08 6.85 -6.37
C SER A 28 -7.89 5.76 -5.71
N ASP A 29 -9.22 5.77 -5.86
CA ASP A 29 -10.08 4.80 -5.19
C ASP A 29 -9.73 3.38 -5.67
N MET A 30 -9.44 3.21 -6.96
CA MET A 30 -9.04 1.90 -7.46
C MET A 30 -7.67 1.45 -6.98
N PHE A 31 -6.71 2.36 -6.78
CA PHE A 31 -5.36 2.01 -6.30
C PHE A 31 -5.41 1.41 -4.89
N PHE A 32 -6.03 2.10 -3.95
CA PHE A 32 -6.17 1.62 -2.58
C PHE A 32 -7.09 0.40 -2.47
N GLU A 33 -7.97 0.18 -3.43
CA GLU A 33 -8.80 -1.03 -3.47
C GLU A 33 -8.06 -2.29 -3.98
N ARG A 34 -6.89 -2.14 -4.61
CA ARG A 34 -6.12 -3.28 -5.14
C ARG A 34 -5.57 -4.18 -4.03
N ASN A 35 -5.65 -5.49 -4.23
CA ASN A 35 -5.27 -6.48 -3.22
C ASN A 35 -3.77 -6.40 -2.86
N GLU A 36 -2.90 -6.26 -3.85
CA GLU A 36 -1.46 -6.10 -3.65
C GLU A 36 -1.13 -4.86 -2.82
N ILE A 37 -1.87 -3.77 -3.00
CA ILE A 37 -1.70 -2.52 -2.24
C ILE A 37 -2.24 -2.68 -0.82
N LYS A 38 -3.43 -3.27 -0.63
CA LYS A 38 -3.97 -3.55 0.70
C LYS A 38 -3.08 -4.48 1.51
N ILE A 39 -2.54 -5.53 0.88
CA ILE A 39 -1.61 -6.46 1.53
C ILE A 39 -0.30 -5.73 1.86
N ALA A 40 0.28 -4.98 0.92
CA ALA A 40 1.52 -4.25 1.16
C ALA A 40 1.38 -3.23 2.30
N LEU A 41 0.33 -2.41 2.30
CA LEU A 41 0.05 -1.45 3.38
C LEU A 41 -0.22 -2.15 4.71
N GLY A 42 -0.97 -3.26 4.69
CA GLY A 42 -1.23 -4.09 5.87
C GLY A 42 0.06 -4.60 6.50
N ILE A 43 0.97 -5.14 5.69
CA ILE A 43 2.28 -5.62 6.14
C ILE A 43 3.15 -4.47 6.63
N MET A 44 3.19 -3.36 5.89
CA MET A 44 3.92 -2.16 6.31
C MET A 44 3.45 -1.66 7.68
N MET A 45 2.15 -1.66 7.96
CA MET A 45 1.65 -1.32 9.31
C MET A 45 2.04 -2.35 10.36
N LEU A 46 1.98 -3.65 10.05
CA LEU A 46 2.39 -4.73 10.96
C LEU A 46 3.88 -4.68 11.33
N LEU A 47 4.73 -4.10 10.48
CA LEU A 47 6.14 -3.84 10.80
C LEU A 47 6.32 -2.81 11.92
N PHE A 48 5.30 -2.00 12.25
CA PHE A 48 5.37 -1.01 13.33
C PHE A 48 4.30 -1.29 14.40
N PRO A 49 4.55 -2.22 15.34
CA PRO A 49 3.53 -2.64 16.31
C PRO A 49 2.98 -1.51 17.18
N MET A 50 3.81 -0.52 17.53
CA MET A 50 3.36 0.69 18.26
C MET A 50 2.29 1.47 17.48
N TYR A 51 2.40 1.50 16.15
CA TYR A 51 1.40 2.14 15.30
C TYR A 51 0.07 1.38 15.35
N VAL A 52 0.11 0.06 15.19
CA VAL A 52 -1.07 -0.83 15.27
C VAL A 52 -1.73 -0.75 16.64
N GLN A 53 -0.96 -0.76 17.72
CA GLN A 53 -1.48 -0.59 19.07
C GLN A 53 -2.25 0.74 19.21
N GLY A 54 -1.72 1.84 18.67
CA GLY A 54 -2.43 3.12 18.67
C GLY A 54 -3.73 3.10 17.86
N LEU A 55 -3.76 2.36 16.73
CA LEU A 55 -4.99 2.16 15.94
C LEU A 55 -6.05 1.42 16.76
N GLU A 56 -5.67 0.35 17.44
CA GLU A 56 -6.58 -0.46 18.27
C GLU A 56 -7.10 0.34 19.48
N GLN A 57 -6.23 1.10 20.13
CA GLN A 57 -6.55 1.90 21.32
C GLN A 57 -7.23 3.24 21.01
N ASN A 58 -7.48 3.57 19.74
CA ASN A 58 -8.06 4.85 19.31
C ASN A 58 -7.24 6.08 19.76
N THR A 59 -5.90 5.98 19.79
CA THR A 59 -5.05 7.09 20.27
C THR A 59 -4.94 8.24 19.24
N TYR A 60 -5.17 7.96 17.96
CA TYR A 60 -5.06 8.94 16.88
C TYR A 60 -6.36 9.75 16.70
N GLN A 61 -6.52 10.83 17.47
CA GLN A 61 -7.75 11.64 17.49
C GLN A 61 -8.13 12.25 16.13
N PHE A 62 -7.16 12.53 15.26
CA PHE A 62 -7.38 13.15 13.95
C PHE A 62 -7.47 12.13 12.80
N LEU A 63 -7.42 10.84 13.10
CA LEU A 63 -7.60 9.79 12.10
C LEU A 63 -9.09 9.63 11.79
N ARG A 64 -9.46 9.84 10.53
CA ARG A 64 -10.86 9.75 10.09
C ARG A 64 -11.38 8.31 10.20
N PRO A 65 -12.66 8.10 10.57
CA PRO A 65 -13.24 6.76 10.73
C PRO A 65 -13.12 5.87 9.48
N GLU A 66 -13.30 6.44 8.28
CA GLU A 66 -13.24 5.71 7.01
C GLU A 66 -11.83 5.18 6.74
N LEU A 67 -10.82 6.04 6.91
CA LEU A 67 -9.42 5.65 6.74
C LEU A 67 -8.98 4.64 7.79
N LYS A 68 -9.45 4.81 9.03
CA LYS A 68 -9.22 3.81 10.08
C LYS A 68 -9.80 2.45 9.70
N ALA A 69 -11.05 2.42 9.22
CA ALA A 69 -11.68 1.18 8.78
C ALA A 69 -10.91 0.54 7.61
N TYR A 70 -10.43 1.36 6.67
CA TYR A 70 -9.56 0.92 5.59
C TYR A 70 -8.26 0.29 6.11
N TYR A 71 -7.55 0.92 7.05
CA TYR A 71 -6.33 0.35 7.64
C TYR A 71 -6.57 -0.96 8.38
N ILE A 72 -7.64 -1.04 9.18
CA ILE A 72 -8.03 -2.29 9.83
C ILE A 72 -8.31 -3.37 8.80
N SER A 73 -8.96 -3.04 7.67
CA SER A 73 -9.21 -4.00 6.59
C SER A 73 -7.92 -4.50 5.94
N CYS A 74 -6.94 -3.62 5.73
CA CYS A 74 -5.62 -3.96 5.19
C CYS A 74 -4.86 -4.89 6.14
N ILE A 75 -4.82 -4.56 7.43
CA ILE A 75 -4.15 -5.39 8.46
C ILE A 75 -4.79 -6.77 8.56
N LYS A 76 -6.13 -6.85 8.53
CA LYS A 76 -6.86 -8.12 8.55
C LYS A 76 -6.56 -8.96 7.31
N LEU A 77 -6.56 -8.34 6.13
CA LEU A 77 -6.22 -9.02 4.88
C LEU A 77 -4.79 -9.54 4.90
N ALA A 78 -3.82 -8.71 5.29
CA ALA A 78 -2.42 -9.10 5.41
C ALA A 78 -2.23 -10.23 6.44
N THR A 79 -2.90 -10.17 7.58
CA THR A 79 -2.83 -11.21 8.61
C THR A 79 -3.42 -12.53 8.13
N SER A 80 -4.57 -12.49 7.46
CA SER A 80 -5.19 -13.68 6.85
C SER A 80 -4.28 -14.30 5.79
N PHE A 81 -3.65 -13.46 4.96
CA PHE A 81 -2.65 -13.87 3.98
C PHE A 81 -1.45 -14.55 4.66
N LEU A 82 -0.81 -13.92 5.64
CA LEU A 82 0.37 -14.43 6.34
C LEU A 82 0.13 -15.69 7.18
N ASN A 83 -1.12 -15.98 7.54
CA ASN A 83 -1.47 -17.17 8.33
C ASN A 83 -1.49 -18.46 7.51
N LYS A 84 -1.40 -18.38 6.18
CA LYS A 84 -1.28 -19.57 5.33
C LYS A 84 0.12 -20.21 5.51
N PRO A 85 0.23 -21.55 5.47
CA PRO A 85 1.49 -22.25 5.75
C PRO A 85 2.62 -21.86 4.79
N GLU A 86 2.31 -21.54 3.53
CA GLU A 86 3.28 -21.11 2.52
C GLU A 86 3.95 -19.75 2.83
N HIS A 87 3.37 -18.93 3.71
CA HIS A 87 3.87 -17.60 4.05
C HIS A 87 4.56 -17.53 5.43
N LEU A 88 4.89 -18.69 6.02
CA LEU A 88 5.46 -18.75 7.37
C LEU A 88 6.81 -18.03 7.49
N SER A 89 7.67 -18.11 6.47
CA SER A 89 8.96 -17.40 6.45
C SER A 89 8.76 -15.89 6.45
N PHE A 90 7.82 -15.39 5.65
CA PHE A 90 7.48 -13.98 5.58
C PHE A 90 6.88 -13.49 6.91
N LYS A 91 5.97 -14.26 7.50
CA LYS A 91 5.40 -13.97 8.82
C LYS A 91 6.47 -13.86 9.91
N LYS A 92 7.47 -14.75 9.90
CA LYS A 92 8.61 -14.69 10.82
C LYS A 92 9.46 -13.44 10.60
N TRP A 93 9.71 -13.07 9.34
CA TRP A 93 10.45 -11.85 9.00
C TRP A 93 9.74 -10.59 9.53
N ILE A 94 8.41 -10.48 9.36
CA ILE A 94 7.61 -9.38 9.90
C ILE A 94 7.67 -9.34 11.42
N TYR A 95 7.52 -10.49 12.09
CA TYR A 95 7.59 -10.59 13.54
C TYR A 95 8.94 -10.12 14.09
N ASN A 96 10.04 -10.54 13.46
CA ASN A 96 11.39 -10.15 13.88
C ASN A 96 11.62 -8.63 13.73
N HIS A 97 11.20 -8.04 12.60
CA HIS A 97 11.31 -6.60 12.39
C HIS A 97 10.41 -5.81 13.34
N GLY A 98 9.17 -6.27 13.56
CA GLY A 98 8.26 -5.65 14.51
C GLY A 98 8.84 -5.60 15.93
N ASN A 99 9.43 -6.70 16.39
CA ASN A 99 10.12 -6.73 17.69
C ASN A 99 11.34 -5.81 17.72
N ALA A 100 12.16 -5.81 16.66
CA ALA A 100 13.31 -4.92 16.56
C ALA A 100 12.89 -3.43 16.62
N HIS A 101 11.74 -3.06 16.04
CA HIS A 101 11.21 -1.70 16.11
C HIS A 101 10.62 -1.35 17.48
N ILE A 102 10.02 -2.29 18.21
CA ILE A 102 9.53 -2.07 19.59
C ILE A 102 10.72 -1.78 20.52
N SER A 103 11.77 -2.59 20.44
CA SER A 103 12.95 -2.49 21.30
C SER A 103 14.11 -1.74 20.64
N LEU A 104 13.83 -0.86 19.67
CA LEU A 104 14.87 -0.21 18.89
C LEU A 104 15.73 0.68 19.79
N GLU A 105 17.04 0.45 19.78
CA GLU A 105 18.02 1.31 20.43
C GLU A 105 18.92 1.95 19.36
N GLY A 106 18.83 3.28 19.20
CA GLY A 106 19.61 4.01 18.21
C GLY A 106 18.92 4.10 16.86
N SER A 107 19.59 3.64 15.81
CA SER A 107 19.11 3.69 14.42
C SER A 107 19.31 2.36 13.71
N THR A 108 18.43 2.05 12.76
CA THR A 108 18.58 0.94 11.82
C THR A 108 19.55 1.30 10.70
N ASP A 109 19.82 0.34 9.82
CA ASP A 109 20.54 0.49 8.55
C ASP A 109 19.59 0.51 7.32
N TYR A 110 18.29 0.67 7.57
CA TYR A 110 17.25 0.67 6.53
C TYR A 110 16.16 1.71 6.78
N THR A 111 15.37 1.96 5.74
CA THR A 111 14.24 2.91 5.72
C THR A 111 12.91 2.16 5.48
N TYR A 112 11.78 2.89 5.36
CA TYR A 112 10.49 2.32 4.95
C TYR A 112 10.53 1.75 3.53
N SER A 113 11.15 2.45 2.58
CA SER A 113 11.33 1.93 1.22
C SER A 113 12.27 0.72 1.21
N GLY A 114 13.31 0.74 2.06
CA GLY A 114 14.18 -0.43 2.30
C GLY A 114 13.38 -1.66 2.75
N LEU A 115 12.50 -1.50 3.74
CA LEU A 115 11.60 -2.56 4.20
C LEU A 115 10.65 -3.03 3.09
N LEU A 116 10.08 -2.09 2.32
CA LEU A 116 9.20 -2.41 1.20
C LEU A 116 9.93 -3.22 0.11
N TYR A 117 11.18 -2.87 -0.21
CA TYR A 117 11.97 -3.65 -1.16
C TYR A 117 12.31 -5.05 -0.62
N GLN A 118 12.59 -5.18 0.67
CA GLN A 118 12.79 -6.51 1.29
C GLN A 118 11.50 -7.35 1.22
N MET A 119 10.32 -6.75 1.34
CA MET A 119 9.05 -7.47 1.15
C MET A 119 8.94 -8.11 -0.24
N PHE A 120 9.57 -7.53 -1.27
CA PHE A 120 9.50 -8.02 -2.65
C PHE A 120 10.20 -9.37 -2.87
N GLU A 121 11.01 -9.84 -1.90
CA GLU A 121 11.59 -11.18 -1.92
C GLU A 121 10.57 -12.28 -1.61
N TYR A 122 9.41 -11.92 -1.07
CA TYR A 122 8.37 -12.85 -0.62
C TYR A 122 7.16 -12.87 -1.55
N GLU A 123 6.43 -14.00 -1.56
CA GLU A 123 5.13 -14.06 -2.24
C GLU A 123 4.08 -13.18 -1.53
N PRO A 124 3.15 -12.53 -2.27
CA PRO A 124 2.95 -12.64 -3.71
C PRO A 124 3.79 -11.63 -4.51
N PHE A 125 4.53 -10.74 -3.83
CA PHE A 125 5.24 -9.63 -4.47
C PHE A 125 6.32 -10.12 -5.43
N LYS A 126 7.03 -11.19 -5.06
CA LYS A 126 8.03 -11.84 -5.91
C LYS A 126 7.43 -12.27 -7.25
N SER A 127 6.33 -13.02 -7.25
CA SER A 127 5.69 -13.46 -8.50
C SER A 127 5.11 -12.29 -9.29
N ILE A 128 4.51 -11.30 -8.63
CA ILE A 128 4.01 -10.07 -9.27
C ILE A 128 5.13 -9.34 -10.03
N LEU A 129 6.31 -9.22 -9.43
CA LEU A 129 7.44 -8.50 -10.02
C LEU A 129 8.26 -9.34 -11.01
N SER A 130 8.07 -10.67 -11.02
CA SER A 130 8.72 -11.59 -11.96
C SER A 130 7.99 -11.73 -13.29
N ILE A 131 6.89 -11.00 -13.49
CA ILE A 131 6.12 -11.03 -14.73
C ILE A 131 6.97 -10.48 -15.88
N ASP A 132 7.08 -11.25 -16.96
CA ASP A 132 7.75 -10.82 -18.18
C ASP A 132 6.96 -9.70 -18.87
N LEU A 133 7.53 -8.50 -18.88
CA LEU A 133 6.95 -7.30 -19.47
C LEU A 133 6.86 -7.37 -21.01
N THR A 134 7.52 -8.35 -21.63
CA THR A 134 7.60 -8.52 -23.09
C THR A 134 6.61 -9.54 -23.66
N ALA A 135 5.99 -10.37 -22.81
CA ALA A 135 4.95 -11.30 -23.21
C ALA A 135 3.56 -10.61 -23.18
N GLY A 136 2.97 -10.40 -24.35
CA GLY A 136 1.74 -9.61 -24.52
C GLY A 136 0.58 -9.95 -23.57
N VAL A 137 -0.09 -8.91 -23.07
CA VAL A 137 -1.33 -8.90 -22.26
C VAL A 137 -1.27 -9.76 -20.99
N VAL A 138 -0.09 -9.95 -20.39
CA VAL A 138 -0.04 -10.30 -18.95
C VAL A 138 -0.30 -9.02 -18.16
N ASP A 139 -1.19 -9.09 -17.17
CA ASP A 139 -1.64 -7.92 -16.42
C ASP A 139 -0.48 -7.33 -15.58
N VAL A 140 0.31 -6.45 -16.18
CA VAL A 140 1.44 -5.72 -15.55
C VAL A 140 0.99 -4.72 -14.49
N ARG A 141 -0.33 -4.53 -14.31
CA ARG A 141 -0.88 -3.53 -13.38
C ARG A 141 -0.42 -3.75 -11.94
N PRO A 142 -0.41 -4.96 -11.35
CA PRO A 142 0.03 -5.13 -9.96
C PRO A 142 1.50 -4.74 -9.76
N ALA A 143 2.38 -5.04 -10.72
CA ALA A 143 3.77 -4.61 -10.67
C ALA A 143 3.91 -3.09 -10.72
N ARG A 144 3.14 -2.43 -11.60
CA ARG A 144 3.08 -0.96 -11.68
C ARG A 144 2.52 -0.33 -10.40
N ASN A 145 1.50 -0.93 -9.79
CA ASN A 145 0.95 -0.47 -8.53
C ASN A 145 1.99 -0.54 -7.39
N LEU A 146 2.77 -1.62 -7.32
CA LEU A 146 3.85 -1.74 -6.35
C LEU A 146 4.96 -0.72 -6.61
N ALA A 147 5.33 -0.48 -7.88
CA ALA A 147 6.29 0.56 -8.23
C ALA A 147 5.80 1.96 -7.79
N LEU A 148 4.51 2.25 -7.99
CA LEU A 148 3.87 3.49 -7.55
C LEU A 148 3.91 3.63 -6.03
N LEU A 149 3.61 2.55 -5.30
CA LEU A 149 3.71 2.52 -3.85
C LEU A 149 5.16 2.81 -3.39
N SER A 150 6.16 2.19 -4.02
CA SER A 150 7.57 2.46 -3.72
C SER A 150 7.94 3.93 -3.95
N GLN A 151 7.46 4.55 -5.02
CA GLN A 151 7.68 5.99 -5.28
C GLN A 151 7.01 6.88 -4.22
N VAL A 152 5.78 6.55 -3.82
CA VAL A 152 5.05 7.23 -2.75
C VAL A 152 5.85 7.18 -1.44
N ILE A 153 6.30 5.99 -1.03
CA ILE A 153 7.07 5.81 0.20
C ILE A 153 8.42 6.53 0.11
N GLY A 154 9.14 6.41 -1.02
CA GLY A 154 10.42 7.08 -1.22
C GLY A 154 10.29 8.61 -1.21
N LYS A 155 9.24 9.18 -1.81
CA LYS A 155 8.99 10.63 -1.77
C LYS A 155 8.65 11.10 -0.37
N TYR A 156 7.90 10.31 0.41
CA TYR A 156 7.67 10.60 1.82
C TYR A 156 9.00 10.69 2.59
N GLU A 157 9.87 9.68 2.43
CA GLU A 157 11.18 9.66 3.08
C GLU A 157 12.03 10.86 2.71
N TYR A 158 12.09 11.19 1.42
CA TYR A 158 12.80 12.36 0.92
C TYR A 158 12.29 13.67 1.54
N LEU A 159 10.97 13.89 1.53
CA LEU A 159 10.35 15.11 2.07
C LEU A 159 10.57 15.25 3.58
N HIS A 160 10.61 14.14 4.29
CA HIS A 160 10.79 14.10 5.74
C HIS A 160 12.25 13.87 6.18
N LYS A 161 13.19 13.82 5.23
CA LYS A 161 14.63 13.58 5.45
C LYS A 161 14.90 12.34 6.29
N ILE A 162 14.30 11.23 5.89
CA ILE A 162 14.41 9.94 6.58
C ILE A 162 15.47 9.10 5.86
N ASP A 163 16.69 9.14 6.39
CA ASP A 163 17.80 8.32 5.86
C ASP A 163 17.87 6.94 6.53
N VAL A 164 17.37 6.82 7.77
CA VAL A 164 17.26 5.57 8.56
C VAL A 164 16.10 5.67 9.54
N LEU A 165 15.57 4.53 10.00
CA LEU A 165 14.63 4.50 11.11
C LEU A 165 15.38 4.65 12.43
N SER A 166 14.90 5.50 13.33
CA SER A 166 15.54 5.73 14.63
C SER A 166 14.54 5.71 15.77
N THR A 167 14.95 5.28 16.96
CA THR A 167 14.08 5.24 18.15
C THR A 167 13.42 6.59 18.43
N LYS A 168 14.13 7.69 18.15
CA LYS A 168 13.66 9.06 18.40
C LYS A 168 12.51 9.48 17.50
N SER A 169 12.44 8.95 16.28
CA SER A 169 11.54 9.43 15.24
C SER A 169 10.59 8.37 14.69
N ILE A 170 10.87 7.07 14.85
CA ILE A 170 10.14 5.97 14.21
C ILE A 170 8.64 6.05 14.46
N ASN A 171 8.18 6.22 15.69
CA ASN A 171 6.74 6.28 16.00
C ASN A 171 6.08 7.52 15.36
N LYS A 172 6.71 8.69 15.48
CA LYS A 172 6.21 9.94 14.91
C LYS A 172 6.18 9.89 13.38
N ASN A 173 7.25 9.41 12.76
CA ASN A 173 7.37 9.31 11.32
C ASN A 173 6.40 8.26 10.76
N THR A 174 6.18 7.14 11.46
CA THR A 174 5.19 6.15 11.04
C THR A 174 3.77 6.71 11.15
N GLU A 175 3.47 7.45 12.23
CA GLU A 175 2.18 8.11 12.38
C GLU A 175 1.92 9.12 11.25
N ILE A 176 2.90 9.98 10.94
CA ILE A 176 2.77 10.97 9.85
C ILE A 176 2.62 10.28 8.49
N LEU A 177 3.38 9.22 8.23
CA LEU A 177 3.28 8.45 6.99
C LEU A 177 1.84 7.99 6.76
N PHE A 178 1.23 7.30 7.72
CA PHE A 178 -0.11 6.77 7.54
C PHE A 178 -1.19 7.85 7.73
N ASN A 179 -1.21 8.54 8.87
CA ASN A 179 -2.33 9.40 9.25
C ASN A 179 -2.38 10.72 8.49
N LEU A 180 -1.27 11.18 7.90
CA LEU A 180 -1.23 12.39 7.08
C LEU A 180 -0.95 12.08 5.62
N TYR A 181 0.19 11.45 5.31
CA TYR A 181 0.64 11.35 3.92
C TYR A 181 -0.23 10.39 3.09
N ILE A 182 -0.41 9.15 3.56
CA ILE A 182 -1.31 8.18 2.92
C ILE A 182 -2.75 8.66 2.96
N ARG A 183 -3.19 9.34 4.04
CA ARG A 183 -4.52 9.97 4.09
C ARG A 183 -4.74 10.95 2.93
N LEU A 184 -3.78 11.85 2.68
CA LEU A 184 -3.90 12.83 1.60
C LEU A 184 -4.03 12.16 0.23
N LEU A 185 -3.31 11.07 0.00
CA LEU A 185 -3.40 10.29 -1.24
C LEU A 185 -4.72 9.51 -1.34
N TYR A 186 -5.17 8.92 -0.23
CA TYR A 186 -6.45 8.22 -0.12
C TYR A 186 -7.63 9.14 -0.42
N GLU A 187 -7.60 10.37 0.10
CA GLU A 187 -8.67 11.35 -0.13
C GLU A 187 -8.56 12.08 -1.47
N GLY A 188 -7.33 12.36 -1.91
CA GLY A 188 -7.04 13.37 -2.93
C GLY A 188 -6.70 12.84 -4.32
N GLY A 189 -6.33 11.56 -4.47
CA GLY A 189 -5.74 11.10 -5.74
C GLY A 189 -4.30 10.63 -5.57
N ILE A 190 -3.88 9.62 -6.33
CA ILE A 190 -2.46 9.30 -6.55
C ILE A 190 -1.96 9.80 -7.91
N SER A 191 -2.73 10.67 -8.57
CA SER A 191 -2.49 11.13 -9.95
C SER A 191 -1.15 11.83 -10.15
N GLU A 192 -0.53 12.38 -9.10
CA GLU A 192 0.81 12.99 -9.18
C GLU A 192 1.91 11.97 -9.50
N TYR A 193 1.64 10.68 -9.27
CA TYR A 193 2.61 9.60 -9.46
C TYR A 193 2.29 8.74 -10.68
N GLU A 194 1.14 8.97 -11.33
CA GLU A 194 0.77 8.27 -12.56
C GLU A 194 1.41 8.98 -13.76
N ASP A 195 2.21 8.26 -14.55
CA ASP A 195 2.78 8.77 -15.80
C ASP A 195 1.65 8.97 -16.83
N ASP A 196 1.40 10.22 -17.24
CA ASP A 196 0.29 10.60 -18.14
C ASP A 196 0.42 10.03 -19.58
N ALA A 197 1.47 9.27 -19.87
CA ALA A 197 1.83 8.82 -21.22
C ALA A 197 1.04 7.61 -21.75
N GLU A 198 0.38 6.81 -20.89
CA GLU A 198 -0.47 5.68 -21.34
C GLU A 198 -1.95 6.02 -21.18
N TYR A 199 -2.42 6.96 -22.01
CA TYR A 199 -3.85 7.18 -22.19
C TYR A 199 -4.45 6.02 -23.00
N ALA A 200 -4.91 5.01 -22.26
CA ALA A 200 -5.69 3.83 -22.69
C ALA A 200 -5.04 2.95 -23.79
N PRO A 201 -4.71 1.66 -23.51
CA PRO A 201 -4.47 0.70 -24.58
C PRO A 201 -5.74 0.56 -25.45
N SER A 202 -5.54 0.35 -26.75
CA SER A 202 -6.63 0.29 -27.75
C SER A 202 -7.75 -0.65 -27.30
N GLY A 203 -8.98 -0.13 -27.21
CA GLY A 203 -10.17 -0.88 -26.79
C GLY A 203 -10.76 -0.54 -25.42
N CYS A 204 -10.20 0.42 -24.67
CA CYS A 204 -10.78 0.92 -23.42
C CYS A 204 -11.50 2.28 -23.64
N VAL A 205 -12.65 2.48 -22.99
CA VAL A 205 -13.45 3.74 -23.06
C VAL A 205 -13.22 4.56 -21.79
N SER A 206 -12.98 5.87 -21.95
CA SER A 206 -12.65 6.84 -20.89
C SER A 206 -13.74 7.86 -20.57
#